data_AF-A0A2P5N2B0-F1
#
_entry.id   AF-A0A2P5N2B0-F1
#
_cell.length_a   1.000
_cell.length_b   1.000
_cell.length_c   1.000
_cell.angle_alpha   90.00
_cell.angle_beta   90.00
_cell.angle_gamma   90.00
#
_symmetry.space_group_name_H-M   'P 1'
#
loop_
_entity.id
_entity.type
_entity.pdbx_description
1 polymer ?
#
loop_
_entity_poly.entity_id
_entity_poly.type
_entity_poly.pdbx_seq_one_letter_code
_entity_poly.pdbx_strand_id
1 'polypeptide(L)'
;MACCDDPTEPKKLDRREFIRLQEQYGELVRDLLTEDPEKVILKLLNSTNPYLTELAALRAHHASVRLKAIELLDKSSQTILQQIVQKEAGSVFGLAATAKLGKK
;
A
#
# COMPACT_ATOMS: atom_id res chain seq x y z
N MET A 1 4.70 40.71 -5.78
CA MET A 1 5.53 40.39 -4.61
C MET A 1 4.61 39.87 -3.52
N ALA A 2 4.42 38.54 -3.44
CA ALA A 2 3.65 37.90 -2.38
C ALA A 2 4.64 37.53 -1.27
N CYS A 3 4.60 38.27 -0.16
CA CYS A 3 5.60 38.21 0.91
C CYS A 3 5.03 37.60 2.21
N CYS A 4 3.95 36.83 2.13
CA CYS A 4 3.26 36.30 3.32
C CYS A 4 2.62 34.90 3.11
N ASP A 5 3.19 34.06 2.23
CA ASP A 5 2.85 32.62 2.28
C ASP A 5 3.76 31.99 3.33
N ASP A 6 3.26 31.85 4.57
CA ASP A 6 3.94 31.09 5.61
C ASP A 6 3.93 29.60 5.22
N PRO A 7 5.08 29.00 4.86
CA PRO A 7 5.14 27.61 4.41
C PRO A 7 4.80 26.61 5.53
N THR A 8 4.59 27.07 6.76
CA THR A 8 4.17 26.24 7.90
C THR A 8 2.66 26.24 8.13
N GLU A 9 1.89 27.07 7.43
CA GLU A 9 0.42 27.00 7.52
C GLU A 9 -0.09 25.67 6.93
N PRO A 10 -0.87 24.88 7.69
CA PRO A 10 -1.46 23.66 7.18
C PRO A 10 -2.40 24.03 6.03
N LYS A 11 -2.22 23.37 4.87
CA LYS A 11 -3.11 23.53 3.72
C LYS A 11 -4.55 23.35 4.19
N LYS A 12 -5.36 24.40 4.04
CA LYS A 12 -6.78 24.38 4.40
C LYS A 12 -7.46 23.37 3.48
N LEU A 13 -7.80 22.22 4.03
CA LEU A 13 -8.57 21.19 3.34
C LEU A 13 -9.96 21.74 3.04
N ASP A 14 -10.42 21.54 1.81
CA ASP A 14 -11.79 21.90 1.45
C ASP A 14 -12.78 21.10 2.29
N ARG A 15 -13.83 21.77 2.79
CA ARG A 15 -14.83 21.14 3.67
C ARG A 15 -15.44 19.88 3.06
N ARG A 16 -15.59 19.83 1.73
CA ARG A 16 -16.11 18.66 1.00
C ARG A 16 -15.13 17.49 0.99
N GLU A 17 -13.84 17.78 0.83
CA GLU A 17 -12.79 16.77 0.89
C GLU A 17 -12.67 16.19 2.30
N PHE A 18 -12.78 17.05 3.33
CA PHE A 18 -12.80 16.63 4.72
C PHE A 18 -13.95 15.65 5.01
N ILE A 19 -15.17 15.95 4.57
CA ILE A 19 -16.34 15.07 4.76
C ILE A 19 -16.11 13.71 4.07
N ARG A 20 -15.61 13.71 2.82
CA ARG A 20 -15.30 12.46 2.09
C ARG A 20 -14.27 11.60 2.82
N LEU A 21 -13.19 12.20 3.31
CA LEU A 21 -12.17 11.48 4.08
C LEU A 21 -12.74 10.91 5.38
N GLN A 22 -13.61 11.66 6.06
CA GLN A 22 -14.27 11.21 7.28
C GLN A 22 -15.22 10.03 7.02
N GLU A 23 -15.99 10.06 5.93
CA GLU A 23 -16.86 8.96 5.51
C GLU A 23 -16.04 7.71 5.16
N GLN A 24 -14.99 7.85 4.34
CA GLN A 24 -14.08 6.76 4.00
C GLN A 24 -13.45 6.13 5.23
N TYR A 25 -13.03 6.94 6.20
CA TYR A 25 -12.49 6.45 7.45
C TYR A 25 -13.56 5.71 8.29
N GLY A 26 -14.79 6.24 8.34
CA GLY A 26 -15.90 5.60 9.04
C GLY A 26 -16.28 4.24 8.46
N GLU A 27 -16.30 4.13 7.12
CA GLU A 27 -16.48 2.85 6.43
C GLU A 27 -15.35 1.88 6.74
N LEU A 28 -14.09 2.36 6.72
CA LEU A 28 -12.94 1.53 7.04
C LEU A 28 -13.00 0.97 8.47
N VAL A 29 -13.34 1.80 9.46
CA VAL A 29 -13.46 1.36 10.85
C VAL A 29 -14.59 0.34 11.00
N ARG A 30 -15.71 0.54 10.31
CA ARG A 30 -16.80 -0.44 10.29
C ARG A 30 -16.31 -1.76 9.69
N ASP A 31 -15.72 -1.70 8.51
CA ASP A 31 -15.19 -2.87 7.81
C ASP A 31 -14.15 -3.61 8.68
N LEU A 32 -13.26 -2.90 9.38
CA LEU A 32 -12.31 -3.52 10.31
C LEU A 32 -12.97 -4.27 11.46
N LEU A 33 -14.12 -3.79 11.93
CA LEU A 33 -14.84 -4.36 13.07
C LEU A 33 -15.87 -5.42 12.65
N THR A 34 -16.33 -5.43 11.40
CA THR A 34 -17.40 -6.31 10.91
C THR A 34 -17.00 -7.25 9.78
N GLU A 35 -15.97 -6.92 9.00
CA GLU A 35 -15.47 -7.75 7.90
C GLU A 35 -14.21 -8.53 8.28
N ASP A 36 -13.83 -9.45 7.39
CA ASP A 36 -12.57 -10.18 7.45
C ASP A 36 -11.38 -9.20 7.27
N PRO A 37 -10.43 -9.13 8.22
CA PRO A 37 -9.28 -8.22 8.15
C PRO A 37 -8.47 -8.39 6.86
N GLU A 38 -8.42 -9.60 6.29
CA GLU A 38 -7.73 -9.85 5.01
C GLU A 38 -8.32 -8.98 3.88
N LYS A 39 -9.65 -8.90 3.80
CA LYS A 39 -10.35 -8.13 2.77
C LYS A 39 -10.15 -6.64 2.95
N VAL A 40 -10.15 -6.16 4.18
CA VAL A 40 -9.93 -4.74 4.48
C VAL A 40 -8.52 -4.32 4.07
N ILE A 41 -7.51 -5.13 4.42
CA ILE A 41 -6.12 -4.86 4.04
C ILE A 41 -5.95 -4.88 2.51
N LEU A 42 -6.63 -5.79 1.81
CA LEU A 42 -6.63 -5.81 0.34
C LEU A 42 -7.23 -4.53 -0.28
N LYS A 43 -8.32 -4.00 0.29
CA LYS A 43 -8.89 -2.71 -0.15
C LYS A 43 -7.88 -1.58 0.05
N LEU A 44 -7.25 -1.53 1.23
CA LEU A 44 -6.29 -0.48 1.62
C LEU A 44 -5.01 -0.48 0.79
N LEU A 45 -4.53 -1.63 0.34
CA LEU A 45 -3.27 -1.73 -0.41
C LEU A 45 -3.23 -0.84 -1.66
N ASN A 46 -4.38 -0.58 -2.30
CA ASN A 46 -4.44 0.23 -3.53
C ASN A 46 -4.21 1.73 -3.30
N SER A 47 -4.44 2.24 -2.10
CA SER A 47 -4.27 3.66 -1.74
C SER A 47 -3.12 3.90 -0.75
N THR A 48 -2.38 2.84 -0.43
CA THR A 48 -1.31 2.84 0.56
C THR A 48 0.00 3.35 -0.03
N ASN A 49 0.86 3.93 0.80
CA ASN A 49 2.17 4.43 0.35
C ASN A 49 3.13 3.29 -0.07
N PRO A 50 4.17 3.58 -0.86
CA PRO A 50 5.09 2.56 -1.36
C PRO A 50 5.80 1.76 -0.25
N TYR A 51 6.16 2.42 0.85
CA TYR A 51 6.87 1.79 1.97
C TYR A 51 6.04 0.71 2.68
N LEU A 52 4.77 0.99 2.92
CA LEU A 52 3.85 0.04 3.53
C LEU A 52 3.50 -1.11 2.57
N THR A 53 3.43 -0.82 1.27
CA THR A 53 3.29 -1.86 0.23
C THR A 53 4.52 -2.78 0.19
N GLU A 54 5.73 -2.23 0.29
CA GLU A 54 6.96 -3.02 0.41
C GLU A 54 6.98 -3.88 1.67
N LEU A 55 6.59 -3.31 2.81
CA LEU A 55 6.49 -4.06 4.07
C LEU A 55 5.48 -5.20 3.98
N ALA A 56 4.31 -4.95 3.38
CA ALA A 56 3.30 -5.96 3.14
C ALA A 56 3.82 -7.07 2.22
N ALA A 57 4.53 -6.73 1.14
CA ALA A 57 5.15 -7.71 0.24
C ALA A 57 6.19 -8.59 0.95
N LEU A 58 6.89 -8.05 1.95
CA LEU A 58 7.89 -8.80 2.72
C LEU A 58 7.27 -9.68 3.81
N ARG A 59 6.26 -9.20 4.53
CA ARG A 59 5.87 -9.76 5.84
C ARG A 59 4.37 -9.95 6.06
N ALA A 60 3.51 -9.64 5.08
CA ALA A 60 2.08 -9.82 5.28
C ALA A 60 1.75 -11.28 5.64
N HIS A 61 0.95 -11.43 6.69
CA HIS A 61 0.52 -12.73 7.19
C HIS A 61 -0.40 -13.45 6.19
N HIS A 62 -1.30 -12.71 5.56
CA HIS A 62 -2.21 -13.22 4.55
C HIS A 62 -1.52 -13.32 3.19
N ALA A 63 -1.56 -14.51 2.59
CA ALA A 63 -0.89 -14.78 1.31
C ALA A 63 -1.45 -13.92 0.17
N SER A 64 -2.77 -13.71 0.13
CA SER A 64 -3.44 -12.85 -0.85
C SER A 64 -2.94 -11.41 -0.80
N VAL A 65 -2.84 -10.84 0.40
CA VAL A 65 -2.30 -9.50 0.67
C VAL A 65 -0.86 -9.41 0.21
N ARG A 66 -0.03 -10.41 0.55
CA ARG A 66 1.38 -10.43 0.17
C ARG A 66 1.57 -10.48 -1.34
N LEU A 67 0.81 -11.33 -2.05
CA LEU A 67 0.84 -11.42 -3.51
C LEU A 67 0.37 -10.13 -4.16
N LYS A 68 -0.71 -9.53 -3.66
CA LYS A 68 -1.22 -8.26 -4.17
C LYS A 68 -0.20 -7.13 -3.97
N ALA A 69 0.46 -7.09 -2.81
CA ALA A 69 1.51 -6.13 -2.54
C ALA A 69 2.69 -6.29 -3.51
N ILE A 70 3.15 -7.52 -3.79
CA ILE A 70 4.18 -7.81 -4.81
C ILE A 70 3.76 -7.33 -6.20
N GLU A 71 2.48 -7.51 -6.56
CA GLU A 71 1.95 -7.02 -7.83
C GLU A 71 1.99 -5.49 -7.94
N LEU A 72 1.78 -4.78 -6.83
CA LEU A 72 1.78 -3.31 -6.76
C LEU A 72 3.19 -2.71 -6.65
N LEU A 73 4.24 -3.51 -6.46
CA LEU A 73 5.61 -2.99 -6.39
C LEU A 73 6.07 -2.45 -7.74
N ASP A 74 6.64 -1.24 -7.69
CA ASP A 74 7.15 -0.52 -8.84
C ASP A 74 8.67 -0.59 -8.96
N LYS A 75 9.22 0.12 -9.96
CA LYS A 75 10.67 0.13 -10.24
C LYS A 75 11.52 0.63 -9.08
N SER A 76 10.97 1.46 -8.18
CA SER A 76 11.66 1.93 -6.96
C SER A 76 11.95 0.78 -5.99
N SER A 77 11.14 -0.28 -6.01
CA SER A 77 11.14 -1.36 -5.03
C SER A 77 11.85 -2.63 -5.54
N GLN A 78 12.76 -2.48 -6.51
CA GLN A 78 13.48 -3.60 -7.12
C GLN A 78 14.32 -4.39 -6.12
N THR A 79 14.95 -3.71 -5.16
CA THR A 79 15.75 -4.34 -4.11
C THR A 79 14.89 -5.27 -3.25
N ILE A 80 13.64 -4.88 -2.97
CA ILE A 80 12.66 -5.67 -2.24
C ILE A 80 12.24 -6.90 -3.04
N LEU A 81 11.94 -6.74 -4.34
CA LEU A 81 11.62 -7.86 -5.22
C LEU A 81 12.77 -8.87 -5.28
N GLN A 82 14.01 -8.42 -5.46
CA GLN A 82 15.19 -9.29 -5.45
C GLN A 82 15.36 -10.00 -4.11
N GLN A 83 15.12 -9.31 -3.00
CA GLN A 83 15.20 -9.90 -1.67
C GLN A 83 14.15 -11.02 -1.48
N ILE A 84 12.93 -10.83 -1.98
CA ILE A 84 11.87 -11.85 -1.94
C ILE A 84 12.30 -13.08 -2.76
N VAL A 85 12.83 -12.87 -3.96
CA VAL A 85 13.34 -13.97 -4.81
C VAL A 85 14.47 -14.73 -4.12
N GLN A 86 15.42 -14.04 -3.49
CA GLN A 86 16.54 -14.69 -2.82
C GLN A 86 16.09 -15.51 -1.60
N LYS A 87 15.15 -14.98 -0.81
CA LYS A 87 14.69 -15.66 0.42
C LYS A 87 13.73 -16.81 0.13
N GLU A 88 12.95 -16.72 -0.94
CA GLU A 88 11.83 -17.62 -1.20
C GLU A 88 11.72 -18.03 -2.67
N ALA A 89 12.84 -18.34 -3.33
CA ALA A 89 12.91 -18.58 -4.77
C ALA A 89 11.89 -19.60 -5.34
N GLY A 90 11.54 -20.62 -4.56
CA GLY A 90 10.58 -21.66 -4.96
C GLY A 90 9.14 -21.44 -4.46
N SER A 91 8.88 -20.40 -3.68
CA SER A 91 7.53 -20.12 -3.19
C SER A 91 6.70 -19.38 -4.23
N VAL A 92 5.38 -19.38 -4.05
CA VAL A 92 4.45 -18.60 -4.88
C VAL A 92 4.84 -17.10 -4.88
N PHE A 93 5.39 -16.60 -3.77
CA PHE A 93 5.85 -15.23 -3.63
C PHE A 93 7.14 -14.96 -4.41
N GLY A 94 8.11 -15.89 -4.37
CA GLY A 94 9.32 -15.80 -5.18
C GLY A 94 9.03 -15.82 -6.67
N LEU A 95 8.13 -16.69 -7.12
CA LEU A 95 7.67 -16.76 -8.51
C LEU A 95 6.93 -15.49 -8.95
N ALA A 96 6.09 -14.92 -8.07
CA ALA A 96 5.43 -13.66 -8.36
C ALA A 96 6.44 -12.50 -8.48
N ALA A 97 7.45 -12.47 -7.61
CA ALA A 97 8.48 -11.45 -7.63
C ALA A 97 9.40 -11.56 -8.85
N THR A 98 9.80 -12.77 -9.28
CA THR A 98 10.56 -12.97 -10.52
C THR A 98 9.76 -12.56 -11.74
N ALA A 99 8.48 -12.94 -11.81
CA ALA A 99 7.58 -12.53 -12.88
C ALA A 99 7.45 -11.00 -12.95
N LYS A 100 7.39 -10.31 -11.81
CA LYS A 100 7.33 -8.85 -11.75
C LYS A 100 8.65 -8.19 -12.22
N LEU A 101 9.79 -8.77 -11.86
CA LEU A 101 11.11 -8.30 -12.34
C LEU A 101 11.28 -8.49 -13.85
N GLY A 102 10.71 -9.56 -14.42
CA GLY A 102 10.78 -9.88 -15.85
C GLY A 102 9.80 -9.11 -16.74
N LYS A 103 8.73 -8.52 -16.19
CA LYS A 103 7.76 -7.68 -16.92
C LYS A 103 8.26 -6.26 -17.24
N LYS A 104 9.58 -6.07 -17.34
CA LYS A 104 10.23 -4.79 -17.60
C LYS A 104 10.67 -4.64 -19.05
#